data_AF-A0A949B807-F1
#
_entry.id   AF-A0A949B807-F1
#
_cell.length_a   1.000
_cell.length_b   1.000
_cell.length_c   1.000
_cell.angle_alpha   90.00
_cell.angle_beta   90.00
_cell.angle_gamma   90.00
#
_symmetry.space_group_name_H-M   'P 1'
#
loop_
_entity.id
_entity.type
_entity.pdbx_description
1 polymer ?
#
loop_
_entity_poly.entity_id
_entity_poly.type
_entity_poly.pdbx_seq_one_letter_code
_entity_poly.pdbx_strand_id
1 'polypeptide(L)'
;GVNSVVFAIAKRITKHQEFKDLKIRAQDIVSLYEYARELMPDIPVTIGCARPSGEESEKMEIELLSRGINTIAFPSEKTVDFAIKNGIEFAFTEQCCAI
;
A
#
# COMPACT_ATOMS: atom_id res chain seq x y z
N GLY A 1 -0.74 -3.79 22.96
CA GLY A 1 -0.83 -2.79 21.88
C GLY A 1 -0.90 -3.53 20.56
N VAL A 2 -1.54 -2.95 19.54
CA VAL A 2 -1.50 -3.50 18.18
C VAL A 2 -0.12 -3.17 17.59
N ASN A 3 0.55 -4.13 16.95
CA ASN A 3 1.91 -3.95 16.42
C ASN A 3 1.94 -3.54 14.94
N SER A 4 0.84 -3.73 14.21
CA SER A 4 0.69 -3.36 12.80
C SER A 4 -0.78 -3.26 12.42
N VAL A 5 -1.09 -2.42 11.44
CA VAL A 5 -2.43 -2.30 10.85
C VAL A 5 -2.40 -2.78 9.40
N VAL A 6 -3.29 -3.70 9.06
CA VAL A 6 -3.46 -4.23 7.71
C VAL A 6 -4.84 -3.88 7.19
N PHE A 7 -4.90 -3.16 6.08
CA PHE A 7 -6.16 -2.89 5.37
C PHE A 7 -6.34 -3.94 4.27
N ALA A 8 -7.29 -4.86 4.48
CA ALA A 8 -7.67 -5.85 3.48
C ALA A 8 -8.84 -5.31 2.64
N ILE A 9 -8.59 -5.00 1.37
CA ILE A 9 -9.66 -4.64 0.43
C ILE A 9 -10.19 -5.92 -0.22
N ALA A 10 -11.31 -6.43 0.29
CA ALA A 10 -11.92 -7.66 -0.20
C ALA A 10 -12.79 -7.41 -1.45
N LYS A 11 -12.56 -8.17 -2.53
CA LYS A 11 -13.49 -8.34 -3.65
C LYS A 11 -14.20 -9.70 -3.49
N ARG A 12 -15.54 -9.72 -3.47
CA ARG A 12 -16.33 -10.96 -3.21
C ARG A 12 -16.54 -11.80 -4.47
N ILE A 13 -16.39 -13.12 -4.35
CA ILE A 13 -16.44 -14.14 -5.42
C ILE A 13 -17.87 -14.72 -5.60
N THR A 14 -18.93 -13.91 -5.55
CA THR A 14 -20.32 -14.41 -5.69
C THR A 14 -20.95 -13.98 -7.01
N LYS A 15 -21.57 -14.95 -7.71
CA LYS A 15 -22.19 -14.80 -9.05
C LYS A 15 -23.46 -13.93 -9.11
N HIS A 16 -24.03 -13.50 -7.98
CA HIS A 16 -25.41 -12.98 -7.91
C HIS A 16 -25.56 -11.54 -7.40
N GLN A 17 -24.49 -10.75 -7.40
CA GLN A 17 -24.58 -9.33 -7.06
C GLN A 17 -23.68 -8.53 -7.99
N GLU A 18 -24.29 -7.76 -8.90
CA GLU A 18 -23.56 -6.82 -9.75
C GLU A 18 -23.06 -5.67 -8.88
N PHE A 19 -21.81 -5.77 -8.43
CA PHE A 19 -21.04 -4.56 -8.21
C PHE A 19 -20.75 -4.01 -9.61
N LYS A 20 -21.38 -2.87 -9.98
CA LYS A 20 -20.87 -2.03 -11.09
C LYS A 20 -19.36 -1.99 -10.94
N ASP A 21 -18.60 -2.23 -12.02
CA ASP A 21 -17.14 -2.30 -12.05
C ASP A 21 -16.48 -1.25 -11.12
N LEU A 22 -16.30 -1.63 -9.86
CA LEU A 22 -15.79 -0.74 -8.82
C LEU A 22 -14.29 -0.92 -8.86
N LYS A 23 -13.68 -0.16 -9.76
CA LYS A 23 -12.24 -0.01 -9.84
C LYS A 23 -11.78 0.75 -8.59
N ILE A 24 -11.01 0.07 -7.72
CA ILE A 24 -10.32 0.72 -6.61
C ILE A 24 -9.32 1.71 -7.22
N ARG A 25 -9.42 2.98 -6.88
CA ARG A 25 -8.48 4.00 -7.36
C ARG A 25 -7.28 4.03 -6.42
N ALA A 26 -6.10 4.27 -6.98
CA ALA A 26 -4.89 4.51 -6.21
C ALA A 26 -5.09 5.58 -5.13
N GLN A 27 -5.78 6.66 -5.47
CA GLN A 27 -6.01 7.77 -4.54
C GLN A 27 -6.89 7.41 -3.34
N ASP A 28 -7.79 6.45 -3.47
CA ASP A 28 -8.60 5.98 -2.34
C ASP A 28 -7.70 5.27 -1.31
N ILE A 29 -6.68 4.54 -1.78
CA ILE A 29 -5.70 3.87 -0.93
C ILE A 29 -4.77 4.89 -0.25
N VAL A 30 -4.33 5.90 -1.00
CA VAL A 30 -3.52 7.00 -0.46
C VAL A 30 -4.26 7.77 0.65
N SER A 31 -5.54 8.07 0.41
CA SER A 31 -6.40 8.77 1.38
C SER A 31 -6.62 7.92 2.63
N LEU A 32 -6.82 6.61 2.45
CA LEU A 32 -6.94 5.65 3.56
C LEU A 32 -5.65 5.58 4.39
N TYR A 33 -4.48 5.60 3.74
CA TYR A 33 -3.19 5.65 4.41
C TYR A 33 -3.03 6.91 5.26
N GLU A 34 -3.35 8.10 4.72
CA GLU A 34 -3.30 9.35 5.49
C GLU A 34 -4.20 9.29 6.72
N TYR A 35 -5.45 8.87 6.54
CA TYR A 35 -6.40 8.73 7.64
C TYR A 35 -5.88 7.76 8.71
N ALA A 36 -5.30 6.63 8.30
CA ALA A 36 -4.70 5.67 9.22
C ALA A 36 -3.50 6.26 9.98
N ARG A 37 -2.64 7.03 9.30
CA ARG A 37 -1.48 7.70 9.89
C ARG A 37 -1.88 8.79 10.88
N GLU A 38 -2.92 9.57 10.57
CA GLU A 38 -3.47 10.58 11.48
C GLU A 38 -4.01 9.96 12.76
N LEU A 39 -4.75 8.86 12.66
CA LEU A 39 -5.32 8.18 13.82
C LEU A 39 -4.28 7.43 14.65
N MET A 40 -3.22 6.92 14.00
CA MET A 40 -2.25 6.01 14.60
C MET A 40 -0.82 6.37 14.14
N PRO A 41 -0.27 7.50 14.60
CA PRO A 41 1.00 8.04 14.11
C PRO A 41 2.18 7.08 14.29
N ASP A 42 2.19 6.31 15.37
CA ASP A 42 3.30 5.43 15.74
C ASP A 42 3.14 3.97 15.26
N ILE A 43 2.00 3.61 14.65
CA ILE A 43 1.75 2.24 14.22
C ILE A 43 2.28 2.04 12.80
N PRO A 44 3.10 1.00 12.55
CA PRO A 44 3.56 0.70 11.20
C PRO A 44 2.40 0.35 10.26
N VAL A 45 2.43 0.92 9.05
CA VAL A 45 1.45 0.67 8.00
C VAL A 45 2.14 0.02 6.80
N THR A 46 1.57 -1.10 6.34
CA THR A 46 2.09 -1.89 5.22
C THR A 46 1.08 -1.94 4.08
N ILE A 47 1.56 -1.78 2.84
CA ILE A 47 0.77 -2.09 1.65
C ILE A 47 1.15 -3.46 1.09
N GLY A 48 0.17 -4.35 1.00
CA GLY A 48 0.34 -5.69 0.43
C GLY A 48 0.42 -5.71 -1.10
N CYS A 49 0.55 -6.92 -1.66
CA CYS A 49 0.61 -7.14 -3.11
C CYS A 49 -0.75 -6.95 -3.81
N ALA A 50 -1.86 -7.14 -3.10
CA ALA A 50 -3.20 -6.97 -3.63
C ALA A 50 -3.56 -5.47 -3.73
N ARG A 51 -3.20 -4.86 -4.86
CA ARG A 51 -3.45 -3.44 -5.17
C ARG A 51 -3.70 -3.24 -6.67
N PRO A 52 -4.21 -2.07 -7.11
CA PRO A 52 -4.35 -1.76 -8.54
C PRO A 52 -3.02 -1.95 -9.26
N SER A 53 -3.03 -2.53 -10.46
CA SER A 53 -1.83 -2.80 -11.26
C SER A 53 -1.56 -1.70 -12.30
N GLY A 54 -0.33 -1.66 -12.82
CA GLY A 54 0.09 -0.76 -13.90
C GLY A 54 0.68 0.55 -13.39
N GLU A 55 0.79 1.53 -14.28
CA GLU A 55 1.44 2.83 -14.01
C GLU A 55 0.86 3.57 -12.78
N GLU A 56 -0.44 3.44 -12.55
CA GLU A 56 -1.11 4.03 -11.40
C GLU A 56 -0.65 3.42 -10.06
N SER A 57 -0.21 2.15 -10.05
CA SER A 57 0.42 1.53 -8.86
C SER A 57 1.75 2.18 -8.54
N GLU A 58 2.58 2.45 -9.56
CA GLU A 58 3.92 3.02 -9.37
C GLU A 58 3.82 4.44 -8.80
N LYS A 59 2.91 5.25 -9.35
CA LYS A 59 2.62 6.60 -8.83
C LYS A 59 2.13 6.54 -7.39
N MET A 60 1.22 5.60 -7.10
CA MET A 60 0.69 5.38 -5.75
C MET A 60 1.80 5.00 -4.76
N GLU A 61 2.69 4.08 -5.14
CA GLU A 61 3.81 3.64 -4.30
C GLU A 61 4.75 4.80 -3.98
N ILE A 62 5.11 5.62 -4.98
CA ILE A 62 5.94 6.81 -4.80
C ILE A 62 5.26 7.82 -3.87
N GLU A 63 3.95 8.07 -4.06
CA GLU A 63 3.19 8.97 -3.21
C GLU A 63 3.13 8.47 -1.75
N LEU A 64 2.80 7.20 -1.54
CA LEU A 64 2.80 6.57 -0.21
C LEU A 64 4.19 6.63 0.45
N LEU A 65 5.26 6.40 -0.32
CA LEU A 65 6.63 6.47 0.16
C LEU A 65 6.99 7.89 0.60
N SER A 66 6.64 8.91 -0.20
CA SER A 66 6.82 10.32 0.18
C SER A 66 6.03 10.74 1.41
N ARG A 67 4.98 9.99 1.77
CA ARG A 67 4.13 10.21 2.94
C ARG A 67 4.51 9.33 4.14
N GLY A 68 5.64 8.64 4.05
CA GLY A 68 6.23 7.89 5.17
C GLY A 68 5.62 6.52 5.42
N ILE A 69 5.10 5.85 4.39
CA ILE A 69 4.69 4.44 4.54
C ILE A 69 5.88 3.58 4.99
N ASN A 70 5.64 2.59 5.85
CA ASN A 70 6.72 1.82 6.45
C ASN A 70 7.16 0.64 5.59
N THR A 71 6.23 0.02 4.85
CA THR A 71 6.54 -1.19 4.09
C THR A 71 5.66 -1.30 2.85
N ILE A 72 6.28 -1.66 1.72
CA ILE A 72 5.64 -1.93 0.44
C ILE A 72 6.03 -3.35 0.02
N ALA A 73 5.05 -4.25 -0.09
CA ALA A 73 5.30 -5.59 -0.62
C ALA A 73 5.58 -5.51 -2.13
N PHE A 74 6.65 -6.16 -2.58
CA PHE A 74 7.10 -6.21 -3.98
C PHE A 74 7.03 -4.82 -4.67
N PRO A 75 7.84 -3.84 -4.22
CA PRO A 75 7.81 -2.49 -4.79
C PRO A 75 8.28 -2.50 -6.24
N SER A 76 7.80 -1.55 -7.05
CA SER A 76 8.29 -1.35 -8.41
C SER A 76 9.75 -0.88 -8.41
N GLU A 77 10.49 -1.14 -9.50
CA GLU A 77 11.85 -0.61 -9.67
C GLU A 77 11.88 0.92 -9.55
N LYS A 78 10.87 1.61 -10.09
CA LYS A 78 10.74 3.07 -9.97
C LYS A 78 10.59 3.54 -8.52
N THR A 79 9.89 2.77 -7.69
CA THR A 79 9.74 3.05 -6.26
C THR A 79 11.08 2.94 -5.55
N VAL A 80 11.87 1.91 -5.87
CA VAL A 80 13.22 1.71 -5.32
C VAL A 80 14.16 2.84 -5.78
N ASP A 81 14.15 3.17 -7.08
CA ASP A 81 14.93 4.28 -7.64
C ASP A 81 14.58 5.61 -6.98
N PHE A 82 13.30 5.87 -6.73
CA PHE A 82 12.85 7.05 -6.02
C PHE A 82 13.39 7.09 -4.59
N ALA A 83 13.35 5.97 -3.86
CA ALA A 83 13.90 5.89 -2.51
C ALA A 83 15.39 6.25 -2.50
N ILE A 84 16.18 5.65 -3.40
CA ILE A 84 17.61 5.90 -3.55
C ILE A 84 17.88 7.38 -3.86
N LYS A 85 17.18 7.94 -4.86
CA LYS A 85 17.37 9.34 -5.29
C LYS A 85 17.04 10.36 -4.20
N ASN A 86 16.13 10.03 -3.28
CA ASN A 86 15.71 10.91 -2.20
C ASN A 86 16.41 10.59 -0.87
N GLY A 87 17.37 9.67 -0.84
CA GLY A 87 18.09 9.30 0.39
C GLY A 87 17.19 8.66 1.45
N ILE A 88 16.10 8.01 1.04
CA ILE A 88 15.21 7.28 1.95
C ILE A 88 15.89 5.97 2.31
N GLU A 89 16.08 5.73 3.61
CA GLU A 89 16.63 4.47 4.10
C GLU A 89 15.61 3.34 3.97
N PHE A 90 16.03 2.21 3.41
CA PHE A 90 15.21 1.01 3.29
C PHE A 90 16.05 -0.25 3.37
N ALA A 91 15.38 -1.36 3.65
CA ALA A 91 15.96 -2.69 3.55
C ALA A 91 14.96 -3.61 2.86
N PHE A 92 15.47 -4.53 2.04
CA PHE A 92 14.67 -5.64 1.55
C PHE A 92 14.59 -6.71 2.64
N THR A 93 13.37 -7.16 2.93
CA THR A 93 13.13 -8.22 3.90
C THR A 93 12.31 -9.31 3.24
N GLU A 94 12.74 -10.56 3.42
CA GLU A 94 11.97 -11.73 2.98
C GLU A 94 10.99 -12.10 4.09
N GLN A 95 9.79 -11.52 4.03
CA GLN A 95 8.71 -11.87 4.95
C GLN A 95 7.60 -12.61 4.20
N CYS A 96 7.10 -13.68 4.80
CA CYS A 96 5.94 -14.39 4.26
C CYS A 96 4.68 -13.55 4.52
N CYS A 97 3.86 -13.34 3.49
CA CYS A 97 2.59 -12.61 3.57
C CYS A 97 1.53 -13.27 4.49
N ALA A 98 1.85 -14.36 5.17
CA ALA A 98 0.95 -15.17 6.00
C ALA A 98 1.31 -15.15 7.51
N ILE A 99 2.26 -14.31 7.93
CA ILE A 99 2.69 -14.18 9.33
C ILE A 99 2.08 -12.90 9.93
#